data_AF-A0A061J3S8-F1
#
_entry.id   AF-A0A061J3S8-F1
#
_cell.length_a   1.000
_cell.length_b   1.000
_cell.length_c   1.000
_cell.angle_alpha   90.00
_cell.angle_beta   90.00
_cell.angle_gamma   90.00
#
_symmetry.space_group_name_H-M   'P 1'
#
loop_
_entity.id
_entity.type
_entity.pdbx_description
1 polymer ?
#
loop_
_entity_poly.entity_id
_entity_poly.type
_entity_poly.pdbx_seq_one_letter_code
_entity_poly.pdbx_strand_id
1 'polypeptide(L)'
;MADEGEPRTSSPRLGEAEMAGLVQRLYYQQMELAARREEKRRRELSKSCISPRRINKDAEGNLVRRIYDQQLERFRQGREERERKAYEEMHRSDKKVSESDIQEQVERIYTQEIAKSKARREELQRRYLPEMEPKKISKTKLKESVERLSYVDYAKRDEELFKKHVHPYDPRTVKISHEEVEAMANRLSTRGSA
;
A
#
# COMPACT_ATOMS: atom_id res chain seq x y z
N MET A 1 -20.08 -22.34 0.75
CA MET A 1 -18.63 -22.14 0.61
C MET A 1 -18.38 -21.92 -0.86
N ALA A 2 -18.36 -20.64 -1.26
CA ALA A 2 -17.98 -20.24 -2.59
C ALA A 2 -16.45 -20.35 -2.66
N ASP A 3 -15.98 -21.13 -3.62
CA ASP A 3 -14.59 -21.21 -4.02
C ASP A 3 -14.29 -19.92 -4.80
N GLU A 4 -13.76 -18.91 -4.11
CA GLU A 4 -13.30 -17.68 -4.77
C GLU A 4 -11.98 -17.99 -5.49
N GLY A 5 -12.12 -18.46 -6.72
CA GLY A 5 -11.02 -18.51 -7.67
C GLY A 5 -10.51 -17.10 -7.92
N GLU A 6 -9.32 -16.80 -7.41
CA GLU A 6 -8.59 -15.58 -7.72
C GLU A 6 -8.45 -15.44 -9.25
N PRO A 7 -8.85 -14.29 -9.85
CA PRO A 7 -8.54 -14.03 -11.23
C PRO A 7 -7.02 -13.83 -11.34
N ARG A 8 -6.33 -14.84 -11.86
CA ARG A 8 -4.94 -14.71 -12.31
C ARG A 8 -4.91 -13.62 -13.38
N THR A 9 -4.58 -12.40 -12.99
CA THR A 9 -4.25 -11.31 -13.89
C THR A 9 -2.90 -11.62 -14.52
N SER A 10 -2.88 -12.56 -15.47
CA SER A 10 -1.74 -12.75 -16.35
C SER A 10 -1.71 -11.58 -17.33
N SER A 11 -1.18 -10.45 -16.89
CA SER A 11 -0.80 -9.38 -17.80
C SER A 11 0.18 -9.99 -18.82
N PRO A 12 -0.06 -9.88 -20.13
CA PRO A 12 0.88 -10.39 -21.12
C PRO A 12 2.22 -9.69 -20.89
N ARG A 13 3.27 -10.48 -20.67
CA ARG A 13 4.64 -9.96 -20.55
C ARG A 13 5.01 -9.39 -21.92
N LEU A 14 5.07 -8.06 -22.02
CA LEU A 14 5.49 -7.34 -23.22
C LEU A 14 6.87 -7.85 -23.65
N GLY A 15 7.07 -8.04 -24.96
CA GLY A 15 8.38 -8.37 -25.50
C GLY A 15 9.38 -7.24 -25.25
N GLU A 16 10.69 -7.54 -25.24
CA GLU A 16 11.74 -6.54 -24.98
C GLU A 16 11.67 -5.32 -25.91
N ALA A 17 11.33 -5.54 -27.19
CA ALA A 17 11.12 -4.47 -28.16
C ALA A 17 9.90 -3.59 -27.83
N GLU A 18 8.82 -4.19 -27.35
CA GLU A 18 7.60 -3.47 -26.96
C GLU A 18 7.82 -2.67 -25.67
N MET A 19 8.60 -3.22 -24.73
CA MET A 19 9.03 -2.51 -23.53
C MET A 19 9.91 -1.31 -23.88
N ALA A 20 10.87 -1.47 -24.79
CA ALA A 20 11.72 -0.37 -25.25
C ALA A 20 10.89 0.76 -25.90
N GLY A 21 9.92 0.40 -26.75
CA GLY A 21 9.00 1.37 -27.36
C GLY A 21 8.11 2.08 -26.34
N LEU A 22 7.64 1.36 -25.31
CA LEU A 22 6.85 1.94 -24.22
C LEU A 22 7.68 2.92 -23.39
N VAL A 23 8.90 2.55 -23.01
CA VAL A 23 9.83 3.41 -22.26
C VAL A 23 10.13 4.67 -23.04
N GLN A 24 10.40 4.56 -24.35
CA GLN A 24 10.67 5.71 -25.20
C GLN A 24 9.46 6.67 -25.27
N ARG A 25 8.24 6.13 -25.39
CA ARG A 25 7.02 6.95 -25.40
C ARG A 25 6.78 7.64 -24.06
N LEU A 26 6.97 6.94 -22.95
CA LEU A 26 6.83 7.50 -21.60
C LEU A 26 7.87 8.59 -21.34
N TYR A 27 9.10 8.41 -21.83
CA TYR A 27 10.16 9.42 -21.74
C TYR A 27 9.76 10.72 -22.44
N TYR A 28 9.32 10.65 -23.71
CA TYR A 28 8.88 11.84 -24.43
C TYR A 28 7.64 12.48 -23.79
N GLN A 29 6.68 11.68 -23.31
CA GLN A 29 5.52 12.19 -22.59
C GLN A 29 5.92 12.93 -21.31
N GLN A 30 6.89 12.41 -20.56
CA GLN A 30 7.40 13.06 -19.35
C GLN A 30 8.11 14.38 -19.69
N MET A 31 8.88 14.41 -20.78
CA MET A 31 9.54 15.61 -21.28
C MET A 31 8.53 16.70 -21.68
N GLU A 32 7.44 16.34 -22.36
CA GLU A 32 6.37 17.28 -22.69
C GLU A 32 5.67 17.83 -21.45
N LEU A 33 5.37 16.98 -20.46
CA LEU A 33 4.78 17.42 -19.19
C LEU A 33 5.73 18.32 -18.39
N ALA A 34 7.04 18.08 -18.47
CA ALA A 34 8.04 18.96 -17.87
C ALA A 34 8.11 20.31 -18.60
N ALA A 35 8.13 20.31 -19.93
CA ALA A 35 8.13 21.52 -20.76
C ALA A 35 6.88 22.39 -20.49
N ARG A 36 5.70 21.79 -20.41
CA ARG A 36 4.45 22.50 -20.08
C ARG A 36 4.48 23.13 -18.69
N ARG A 37 5.07 22.44 -17.70
CA ARG A 37 5.24 22.99 -16.34
C ARG A 37 6.21 24.17 -16.33
N GLU A 38 7.32 24.05 -17.05
CA GLU A 38 8.30 25.11 -17.18
C GLU A 38 7.71 26.35 -17.86
N GLU A 39 6.94 26.16 -18.93
CA GLU A 39 6.29 27.24 -19.65
C GLU A 39 5.26 27.96 -18.78
N LYS A 40 4.46 27.23 -18.00
CA LYS A 40 3.55 27.82 -17.01
C LYS A 40 4.30 28.67 -15.98
N ARG A 41 5.40 28.14 -15.41
CA ARG A 41 6.24 28.89 -14.46
C ARG A 41 6.79 30.16 -15.09
N ARG A 42 7.31 30.09 -16.33
CA ARG A 42 7.83 31.26 -17.06
C ARG A 42 6.74 32.30 -17.30
N ARG A 43 5.53 31.87 -17.69
CA ARG A 43 4.38 32.78 -17.88
C ARG A 43 3.98 33.45 -16.57
N GLU A 44 3.92 32.71 -15.47
CA GLU A 44 3.63 33.27 -14.13
C GLU A 44 4.70 34.28 -13.69
N LEU A 45 5.97 33.93 -13.85
CA LEU A 45 7.09 34.84 -13.55
C LEU A 45 7.01 36.10 -14.41
N SER A 46 6.75 35.97 -15.72
CA SER A 46 6.63 37.13 -16.61
C SER A 46 5.46 38.06 -16.24
N LYS A 47 4.36 37.52 -15.70
CA LYS A 47 3.24 38.31 -15.18
C LYS A 47 3.60 39.03 -13.87
N SER A 48 4.49 38.43 -13.07
CA SER A 48 4.95 38.97 -11.79
C SER A 48 6.09 39.98 -11.91
N CYS A 49 6.78 40.03 -13.07
CA CYS A 49 7.80 41.02 -13.36
C CYS A 49 7.16 42.38 -13.62
N ILE A 50 6.90 43.12 -12.54
CA ILE A 50 6.51 44.53 -12.59
C ILE A 50 7.61 45.28 -13.36
N SER A 51 7.23 46.06 -14.38
CA SER A 51 8.15 46.91 -15.13
C SER A 51 8.96 47.78 -14.17
N PRO A 52 10.28 47.97 -14.38
CA PRO A 52 11.10 48.77 -13.48
C PRO A 52 10.53 50.19 -13.40
N ARG A 53 9.94 50.53 -12.25
CA ARG A 53 9.50 51.90 -11.97
C ARG A 53 10.76 52.75 -11.88
N ARG A 54 10.82 53.83 -12.67
CA ARG A 54 11.89 54.83 -12.52
C ARG A 54 11.71 55.48 -11.15
N ILE A 55 12.69 55.29 -10.27
CA ILE A 55 12.69 55.85 -8.92
C ILE A 55 13.25 57.27 -9.02
N ASN A 56 12.67 58.23 -8.29
CA ASN A 56 13.20 59.59 -8.23
C ASN A 56 14.48 59.59 -7.38
N LYS A 57 15.45 60.46 -7.70
CA LYS A 57 16.76 60.53 -7.01
C LYS A 57 16.66 60.65 -5.49
N ASP A 58 15.68 61.39 -4.97
CA ASP A 58 15.47 61.53 -3.52
C ASP A 58 14.98 60.24 -2.88
N ALA A 59 14.12 59.50 -3.58
CA ALA A 59 13.64 58.19 -3.15
C ALA A 59 14.76 57.13 -3.23
N GLU A 60 15.66 57.22 -4.22
CA GLU A 60 16.87 56.42 -4.29
C GLU A 60 17.81 56.72 -3.10
N GLY A 61 18.03 58.00 -2.79
CA GLY A 61 18.84 58.42 -1.63
C GLY A 61 18.29 57.90 -0.30
N ASN A 62 16.97 57.99 -0.11
CA ASN A 62 16.29 57.46 1.08
C ASN A 62 16.37 55.93 1.16
N LEU A 63 16.26 55.25 0.02
CA LEU A 63 16.40 53.79 -0.05
C LEU A 63 17.83 53.36 0.30
N VAL A 64 18.85 54.03 -0.24
CA VAL A 64 20.27 53.74 0.05
C VAL A 64 20.56 53.94 1.53
N ARG A 65 20.10 55.05 2.14
CA ARG A 65 20.27 55.29 3.58
C ARG A 65 19.62 54.18 4.41
N ARG A 66 18.37 53.82 4.10
CA ARG A 66 17.66 52.73 4.79
C ARG A 66 18.40 51.39 4.66
N ILE A 67 18.89 51.06 3.46
CA ILE A 67 19.64 49.82 3.24
C ILE A 67 20.93 49.83 4.05
N TYR A 68 21.64 50.95 4.07
CA TYR A 68 22.87 51.12 4.83
C TYR A 68 22.64 50.98 6.34
N ASP A 69 21.64 51.68 6.88
CA ASP A 69 21.27 51.60 8.30
C ASP A 69 20.86 50.17 8.67
N GLN A 70 20.07 49.51 7.83
CA GLN A 70 19.69 48.12 8.03
C GLN A 70 20.91 47.16 8.00
N GLN A 71 21.88 47.40 7.13
CA GLN A 71 23.11 46.60 7.09
C GLN A 71 23.94 46.81 8.36
N LEU A 72 24.04 48.04 8.85
CA LEU A 72 24.71 48.33 10.12
C LEU A 72 24.02 47.64 11.29
N GLU A 73 22.69 47.68 11.38
CA GLU A 73 21.94 46.98 12.41
C GLU A 73 22.15 45.46 12.37
N ARG A 74 22.08 44.86 11.17
CA ARG A 74 22.37 43.43 10.99
C ARG A 74 23.79 43.08 11.38
N PHE A 75 24.76 43.95 11.09
CA PHE A 75 26.15 43.73 11.48
C PHE A 75 26.33 43.81 13.00
N ARG A 76 25.67 44.76 13.67
CA ARG A 76 25.65 44.88 15.13
C ARG A 76 25.02 43.64 15.78
N GLN A 77 23.82 43.26 15.34
CA GLN A 77 23.13 42.05 15.81
C GLN A 77 23.97 40.80 15.57
N GLY A 78 24.56 40.64 14.38
CA GLY A 78 25.42 39.50 14.07
C GLY A 78 26.73 39.48 14.86
N ARG A 79 27.20 40.62 15.36
CA ARG A 79 28.33 40.69 16.29
C ARG A 79 27.88 40.29 17.70
N GLU A 80 26.80 40.86 18.20
CA GLU A 80 26.21 40.55 19.51
C GLU A 80 25.83 39.07 19.63
N GLU A 81 25.23 38.48 18.58
CA GLU A 81 24.90 37.05 18.56
C GLU A 81 26.15 36.17 18.60
N ARG A 82 27.23 36.56 17.91
CA ARG A 82 28.50 35.82 17.96
C ARG A 82 29.16 35.94 19.33
N GLU A 83 29.17 37.13 19.90
CA GLU A 83 29.69 37.36 21.25
C GLU A 83 28.87 36.60 22.29
N ARG A 84 27.54 36.60 22.17
CA ARG A 84 26.64 35.80 23.02
C ARG A 84 26.88 34.31 22.87
N LYS A 85 26.99 33.79 21.65
CA LYS A 85 27.28 32.37 21.39
C LYS A 85 28.65 31.98 21.95
N ALA A 86 29.66 32.82 21.75
CA ALA A 86 31.00 32.59 22.30
C ALA A 86 30.97 32.61 23.84
N TYR A 87 30.26 33.55 24.44
CA TYR A 87 30.07 33.60 25.90
C TYR A 87 29.35 32.36 26.41
N GLU A 88 28.24 31.98 25.79
CA GLU A 88 27.50 30.76 26.14
C GLU A 88 28.39 29.52 25.98
N GLU A 89 29.22 29.43 24.93
CA GLU A 89 30.17 28.34 24.68
C GLU A 89 31.27 28.24 25.72
N MET A 90 31.88 29.37 26.09
CA MET A 90 32.88 29.42 27.15
C MET A 90 32.28 28.97 28.49
N HIS A 91 31.02 29.33 28.75
CA HIS A 91 30.30 28.97 29.97
C HIS A 91 29.46 27.69 29.86
N ARG A 92 29.59 26.91 28.78
CA ARG A 92 28.91 25.60 28.65
C ARG A 92 29.42 24.62 29.71
N SER A 93 30.72 24.65 29.97
CA SER A 93 31.40 23.76 30.92
C SER A 93 31.32 24.24 32.37
N ASP A 94 31.04 25.53 32.58
CA ASP A 94 30.95 26.12 33.92
C ASP A 94 29.65 25.77 34.64
N LYS A 95 28.60 25.46 33.87
CA LYS A 95 27.30 25.07 34.42
C LYS A 95 27.38 23.64 34.92
N LYS A 96 27.51 23.49 36.24
CA LYS A 96 27.24 22.22 36.92
C LYS A 96 25.75 21.92 36.78
N VAL A 97 25.44 20.85 36.06
CA VAL A 97 24.06 20.36 35.91
C VAL A 97 23.58 19.92 37.29
N SER A 98 22.42 20.45 37.71
CA SER A 98 21.85 20.06 39.00
C SER A 98 21.27 18.64 38.91
N GLU A 99 21.23 17.92 40.03
CA GLU A 99 20.66 16.57 40.06
C GLU A 99 19.21 16.53 39.56
N SER A 100 18.43 17.59 39.81
CA SER A 100 17.08 17.74 39.29
C SER A 100 17.04 17.86 37.76
N ASP A 101 17.98 18.58 37.15
CA ASP A 101 18.03 18.70 35.68
C ASP A 101 18.40 17.37 35.02
N ILE A 102 19.29 16.59 35.68
CA ILE A 102 19.64 15.24 35.23
C ILE A 102 18.41 14.34 35.30
N GLN A 103 17.68 14.40 36.42
CA GLN A 103 16.48 13.62 36.62
C GLN A 103 15.40 13.97 35.58
N GLU A 104 15.17 15.26 35.31
CA GLU A 104 14.24 15.70 34.27
C GLU A 104 14.68 15.21 32.87
N GLN A 105 15.97 15.23 32.56
CA GLN A 105 16.49 14.70 31.31
C GLN A 105 16.30 13.18 31.19
N VAL A 106 16.57 12.43 32.26
CA VAL A 106 16.35 10.98 32.34
C VAL A 106 14.85 10.67 32.18
N GLU A 107 13.98 11.41 32.86
CA GLU A 107 12.54 11.28 32.72
C GLU A 107 12.10 11.56 31.28
N ARG A 108 12.57 12.65 30.69
CA ARG A 108 12.25 13.00 29.30
C ARG A 108 12.70 11.93 28.32
N ILE A 109 13.92 11.42 28.47
CA ILE A 109 14.47 10.41 27.56
C ILE A 109 13.75 9.08 27.79
N TYR A 110 13.82 8.53 28.99
CA TYR A 110 13.37 7.16 29.20
C TYR A 110 11.85 7.07 29.37
N THR A 111 11.25 7.87 30.26
CA THR A 111 9.81 7.69 30.57
C THR A 111 8.94 8.13 29.40
N GLN A 112 9.23 9.27 28.77
CA GLN A 112 8.41 9.76 27.67
C GLN A 112 8.62 8.94 26.40
N GLU A 113 9.84 8.47 26.09
CA GLU A 113 10.04 7.60 24.93
C GLU A 113 9.40 6.22 25.12
N ILE A 114 9.49 5.64 26.33
CA ILE A 114 8.78 4.39 26.64
C ILE A 114 7.27 4.59 26.49
N ALA A 115 6.72 5.69 27.00
CA ALA A 115 5.29 6.00 26.86
C ALA A 115 4.90 6.16 25.38
N LYS A 116 5.67 6.91 24.59
CA LYS A 116 5.45 7.07 23.13
C LYS A 116 5.59 5.75 22.38
N SER A 117 6.51 4.89 22.79
CA SER A 117 6.71 3.55 22.20
C SER A 117 5.55 2.62 22.53
N LYS A 118 5.05 2.64 23.77
CA LYS A 118 3.85 1.88 24.18
C LYS A 118 2.61 2.35 23.43
N ALA A 119 2.36 3.67 23.40
CA ALA A 119 1.23 4.24 22.67
C ALA A 119 1.24 3.87 21.18
N ARG A 120 2.42 3.94 20.53
CA ARG A 120 2.57 3.49 19.13
C ARG A 120 2.28 2.00 18.95
N ARG A 121 2.76 1.14 19.86
CA ARG A 121 2.48 -0.30 19.81
C ARG A 121 1.00 -0.59 19.99
N GLU A 122 0.33 0.05 20.95
CA GLU A 122 -1.10 -0.09 21.17
C GLU A 122 -1.91 0.40 19.97
N GLU A 123 -1.52 1.52 19.36
CA GLU A 123 -2.15 2.03 18.15
C GLU A 123 -2.00 1.05 16.97
N LEU A 124 -0.80 0.50 16.76
CA LEU A 124 -0.56 -0.51 15.73
C LEU A 124 -1.34 -1.80 16.01
N GLN A 125 -1.39 -2.24 17.27
CA GLN A 125 -2.18 -3.40 17.67
C GLN A 125 -3.65 -3.17 17.34
N ARG A 126 -4.23 -2.02 17.71
CA ARG A 126 -5.62 -1.68 17.37
C ARG A 126 -5.87 -1.61 15.85
N ARG A 127 -4.91 -1.12 15.07
CA ARG A 127 -5.04 -0.98 13.61
C ARG A 127 -4.92 -2.31 12.86
N TYR A 128 -3.98 -3.15 13.24
CA TYR A 128 -3.60 -4.36 12.47
C TYR A 128 -4.03 -5.67 13.13
N LEU A 129 -4.24 -5.69 14.44
CA LEU A 129 -4.86 -6.78 15.18
C LEU A 129 -6.06 -6.27 15.97
N PRO A 130 -7.17 -5.88 15.30
CA PRO A 130 -8.41 -5.58 16.00
C PRO A 130 -8.77 -6.79 16.87
N GLU A 131 -8.71 -6.61 18.19
CA GLU A 131 -9.16 -7.63 19.14
C GLU A 131 -10.67 -7.77 18.96
N MET A 132 -11.08 -8.75 18.15
CA MET A 132 -12.47 -9.14 18.08
C MET A 132 -12.85 -9.70 19.44
N GLU A 133 -13.74 -9.00 20.13
CA GLU A 133 -14.31 -9.53 21.37
C GLU A 133 -14.79 -10.97 21.13
N PRO A 134 -14.50 -11.91 22.04
CA PRO A 134 -14.91 -13.29 21.89
C PRO A 134 -16.43 -13.30 21.77
N LYS A 135 -16.94 -13.64 20.59
CA LYS A 135 -18.37 -13.71 20.30
C LYS A 135 -18.99 -14.72 21.26
N LYS A 136 -19.69 -14.25 22.29
CA LYS A 136 -20.49 -15.10 23.17
C LYS A 136 -21.67 -15.62 22.36
N ILE A 137 -21.55 -16.87 21.88
CA ILE A 137 -22.61 -17.53 21.12
C ILE A 137 -23.75 -17.85 22.11
N SER A 138 -24.99 -17.47 21.77
CA SER A 138 -26.14 -17.86 22.58
C SER A 138 -26.31 -19.39 22.55
N LYS A 139 -26.85 -19.97 23.62
CA LYS A 139 -27.07 -21.42 23.72
C LYS A 139 -27.90 -21.97 22.54
N THR A 140 -28.81 -21.17 22.00
CA THR A 140 -29.63 -21.50 20.82
C THR A 140 -28.79 -21.65 19.55
N LYS A 141 -27.96 -20.64 19.23
CA LYS A 141 -27.05 -20.67 18.07
C LYS A 141 -26.02 -21.79 18.16
N LEU A 142 -25.56 -22.09 19.38
CA LEU A 142 -24.64 -23.21 19.61
C LEU A 142 -25.31 -24.55 19.28
N LYS A 143 -26.53 -24.78 19.77
CA LYS A 143 -27.31 -26.00 19.45
C LYS A 143 -27.55 -26.14 17.95
N GLU A 144 -27.96 -25.08 17.27
CA GLU A 144 -28.13 -25.09 15.81
C GLU A 144 -26.83 -25.42 15.07
N SER A 145 -25.70 -24.86 15.51
CA SER A 145 -24.39 -25.16 14.90
C SER A 145 -23.97 -26.62 15.13
N VAL A 146 -24.25 -27.17 16.33
CA VAL A 146 -23.99 -28.57 16.65
C VAL A 146 -24.89 -29.48 15.82
N GLU A 147 -26.18 -29.18 15.70
CA GLU A 147 -27.11 -29.95 14.88
C GLU A 147 -26.71 -29.95 13.40
N ARG A 148 -26.27 -28.82 12.85
CA ARG A 148 -25.77 -28.76 11.47
C ARG A 148 -24.50 -29.58 11.25
N LEU A 149 -23.65 -29.68 12.27
CA LEU A 149 -22.39 -30.44 12.20
C LEU A 149 -22.58 -31.93 12.50
N SER A 150 -23.53 -32.28 13.36
CA SER A 150 -23.79 -33.67 13.76
C SER A 150 -24.74 -34.38 12.81
N TYR A 151 -25.68 -33.66 12.19
CA TYR A 151 -26.67 -34.23 11.26
C TYR A 151 -26.17 -34.20 9.81
N VAL A 152 -24.96 -34.71 9.57
CA VAL A 152 -24.51 -35.04 8.22
C VAL A 152 -24.88 -36.50 7.97
N ASP A 153 -25.91 -36.71 7.16
CA ASP A 153 -26.34 -38.03 6.72
C ASP A 153 -25.33 -38.57 5.71
N TYR A 154 -24.29 -39.25 6.22
CA TYR A 154 -23.15 -39.72 5.43
C TYR A 154 -23.59 -40.61 4.26
N ALA A 155 -24.68 -41.36 4.40
CA ALA A 155 -25.22 -42.20 3.33
C ALA A 155 -25.65 -41.37 2.10
N LYS A 156 -26.38 -40.26 2.32
CA LYS A 156 -26.80 -39.36 1.23
C LYS A 156 -25.62 -38.65 0.60
N ARG A 157 -24.66 -38.20 1.42
CA ARG A 157 -23.46 -37.52 0.93
C ARG A 157 -22.59 -38.45 0.09
N ASP A 158 -22.46 -39.72 0.50
CA ASP A 158 -21.69 -40.72 -0.23
C ASP A 158 -22.38 -41.09 -1.55
N GLU A 159 -23.71 -41.22 -1.56
CA GLU A 159 -24.47 -41.39 -2.81
C GLU A 159 -24.32 -40.21 -3.78
N GLU A 160 -24.35 -38.97 -3.29
CA GLU A 160 -24.14 -37.77 -4.11
C GLU A 160 -22.73 -37.72 -4.69
N LEU A 161 -21.72 -38.06 -3.88
CA LEU A 161 -20.33 -38.16 -4.33
C LEU A 161 -20.15 -39.28 -5.36
N PHE A 162 -20.76 -40.43 -5.12
CA PHE A 162 -20.75 -41.57 -6.05
C PHE A 162 -21.38 -41.20 -7.40
N LYS A 163 -22.57 -40.58 -7.39
CA LYS A 163 -23.24 -40.11 -8.62
C LYS A 163 -22.42 -39.07 -9.38
N LYS A 164 -21.70 -38.18 -8.67
CA LYS A 164 -20.92 -37.11 -9.30
C LYS A 164 -19.57 -37.57 -9.82
N HIS A 165 -18.92 -38.49 -9.12
CA HIS A 165 -17.50 -38.82 -9.36
C HIS A 165 -17.26 -40.24 -9.85
N VAL A 166 -18.19 -41.19 -9.64
CA VAL A 166 -18.03 -42.59 -10.05
C VAL A 166 -18.93 -42.92 -11.24
N HIS A 167 -20.23 -42.64 -11.13
CA HIS A 167 -21.23 -42.96 -12.16
C HIS A 167 -20.91 -42.40 -13.57
N PRO A 168 -20.28 -41.22 -13.76
CA PRO A 168 -19.94 -40.74 -15.10
C PRO A 168 -18.88 -41.59 -15.82
N TYR A 169 -18.08 -42.34 -15.06
CA TYR A 169 -17.00 -43.18 -15.57
C TYR A 169 -17.36 -44.66 -15.60
N ASP A 170 -18.53 -45.05 -15.09
CA ASP A 170 -19.01 -46.42 -15.17
C ASP A 170 -19.32 -46.79 -16.63
N PRO A 171 -18.83 -47.94 -17.13
CA PRO A 171 -19.13 -48.38 -18.48
C PRO A 171 -20.63 -48.62 -18.61
N ARG A 172 -21.24 -48.06 -19.66
CA ARG A 172 -22.67 -48.24 -19.94
C ARG A 172 -22.96 -49.73 -20.10
N THR A 173 -23.72 -50.30 -19.18
CA THR A 173 -24.19 -51.69 -19.24
C THR A 173 -25.39 -51.78 -20.18
N VAL A 174 -25.13 -51.72 -21.49
CA VAL A 174 -26.18 -51.99 -22.49
C VAL A 174 -26.45 -53.49 -22.45
N LYS A 175 -27.66 -53.89 -22.06
CA LYS A 175 -28.12 -55.27 -22.20
C LYS A 175 -28.42 -55.50 -23.67
N ILE A 176 -27.47 -56.11 -24.38
CA ILE A 176 -27.65 -56.51 -25.78
C ILE A 176 -28.66 -57.65 -25.80
N SER A 177 -29.70 -57.54 -26.63
CA SER A 177 -30.68 -58.60 -26.79
C SER A 177 -30.07 -59.81 -27.50
N HIS A 178 -30.61 -61.01 -27.26
CA HIS A 178 -30.07 -62.24 -27.83
C HIS A 178 -30.04 -62.20 -29.37
N GLU A 179 -31.08 -61.64 -29.99
CA GLU A 179 -31.18 -61.48 -31.45
C GLU A 179 -30.10 -60.56 -32.01
N GLU A 180 -29.74 -59.48 -31.30
CA GLU A 180 -28.65 -58.59 -31.70
C GLU A 180 -27.29 -59.27 -31.60
N VAL A 181 -27.08 -60.14 -30.60
CA VAL A 181 -25.87 -60.95 -30.47
C VAL A 181 -25.76 -61.94 -31.62
N GLU A 182 -26.84 -62.64 -31.97
CA GLU A 182 -26.88 -63.56 -33.11
C GLU A 182 -26.64 -62.83 -34.44
N ALA A 183 -27.26 -61.66 -34.64
CA ALA A 183 -27.04 -60.84 -35.83
C ALA A 183 -25.58 -60.35 -35.93
N MET A 184 -24.94 -60.00 -34.81
CA MET A 184 -23.53 -59.60 -34.77
C MET A 184 -22.61 -60.80 -35.05
N ALA A 185 -22.90 -61.96 -34.45
CA ALA A 185 -22.17 -63.20 -34.68
C ALA A 185 -22.25 -63.64 -36.14
N ASN A 186 -23.41 -63.52 -36.77
CA ASN A 186 -23.59 -63.82 -38.19
C ASN A 186 -22.82 -62.85 -39.10
N ARG A 187 -22.71 -61.56 -38.73
CA ARG A 187 -21.87 -60.58 -39.45
C ARG A 187 -20.37 -60.81 -39.31
N LEU A 188 -19.94 -61.34 -38.17
CA LEU A 188 -18.53 -61.64 -37.86
C LEU A 188 -18.12 -63.07 -38.27
N SER A 189 -19.09 -63.93 -38.60
CA SER A 189 -18.85 -65.29 -39.06
C SER A 189 -18.29 -65.28 -40.48
N THR A 190 -17.13 -65.89 -40.66
CA THR A 190 -16.45 -66.07 -41.97
C THR A 190 -16.91 -67.31 -42.72
N ARG A 191 -17.84 -68.10 -42.17
CA ARG A 191 -18.49 -69.20 -42.90
C ARG A 191 -19.66 -68.62 -43.69
N GLY A 192 -19.39 -68.37 -44.97
CA GLY A 192 -20.25 -67.61 -45.88
C GLY A 192 -21.70 -68.12 -46.01
N SER A 193 -22.60 -67.15 -46.16
CA SER A 193 -23.90 -67.35 -46.81
C SER A 193 -23.67 -67.54 -48.31
N ALA A 194 -23.87 -68.76 -48.80
CA ALA A 194 -24.12 -69.03 -50.22
C ALA A 194 -25.60 -68.78 -50.52
#